data_AF-R5CNI3-F1
#
_entry.id   AF-R5CNI3-F1
#
_cell.length_a   1.000
_cell.length_b   1.000
_cell.length_c   1.000
_cell.angle_alpha   90.00
_cell.angle_beta   90.00
_cell.angle_gamma   90.00
#
_symmetry.space_group_name_H-M   'P 1'
#
loop_
_entity.id
_entity.type
_entity.pdbx_description
1 polymer ?
#
loop_
_entity_poly.entity_id
_entity_poly.type
_entity_poly.pdbx_seq_one_letter_code
_entity_poly.pdbx_strand_id
1 'polypeptide(L)'
;MFHDAGDSFDAVAVFDADNVVSSDYFTQMNAQLNAGDEIIQGNRLGGKPYTSIVTKWYTLYWSCYSTFFSYAREKLNLSAFLTGTGFVVTRNVLKDGWHTKTITEDVEFTIQNCLQGRRTAFCVSAVCYDEQPWQFGVMLNQLSRWCTGSYQILREYGRALFRNQMEKRSLTRRELLTRMDVMMLLLMGPVSWIGYVFTLINGFFMWEHWQIIFWLSVDISVLGLIASVVPIAGAARFNRISIRTMLPAIVTFPVFMFFYMVCSIRACFFPSLKWKRIEHKALDVLP
;
A
#
# COMPACT_ATOMS: atom_id res chain seq x y z
N MET A 1 16.20 6.85 -18.03
CA MET A 1 16.84 7.23 -16.76
C MET A 1 18.05 6.38 -16.42
N PHE A 2 18.08 5.06 -16.72
CA PHE A 2 19.16 4.16 -16.26
C PHE A 2 20.17 3.69 -17.34
N HIS A 3 20.03 4.11 -18.60
CA HIS A 3 20.91 3.64 -19.69
C HIS A 3 22.32 4.28 -19.69
N ASP A 4 22.50 5.46 -19.06
CA ASP A 4 23.73 6.26 -19.22
C ASP A 4 24.76 6.08 -18.10
N ALA A 5 24.46 5.32 -17.04
CA ALA A 5 25.33 5.22 -15.86
C ALA A 5 26.42 4.12 -15.96
N GLY A 6 26.47 3.37 -17.06
CA GLY A 6 27.45 2.30 -17.30
C GLY A 6 27.46 1.19 -16.23
N ASP A 7 28.45 0.29 -16.27
CA ASP A 7 28.57 -0.85 -15.35
C ASP A 7 29.03 -0.50 -13.91
N SER A 8 28.86 0.75 -13.46
CA SER A 8 29.44 1.31 -12.21
C SER A 8 28.73 1.09 -10.84
N PHE A 9 27.60 0.40 -10.74
CA PHE A 9 26.73 0.28 -9.55
C PHE A 9 25.97 -1.07 -9.51
N ASP A 10 25.85 -1.72 -8.36
CA ASP A 10 25.14 -3.01 -8.28
C ASP A 10 23.61 -2.87 -8.16
N ALA A 11 23.16 -1.78 -7.55
CA ALA A 11 21.76 -1.49 -7.29
C ALA A 11 21.47 0.01 -7.26
N VAL A 12 20.20 0.36 -7.41
CA VAL A 12 19.68 1.73 -7.34
C VAL A 12 18.73 1.84 -6.16
N ALA A 13 18.97 2.81 -5.28
CA ALA A 13 18.02 3.21 -4.25
C ALA A 13 17.20 4.42 -4.71
N VAL A 14 15.89 4.39 -4.48
CA VAL A 14 14.97 5.45 -4.92
C VAL A 14 14.29 6.08 -3.71
N PHE A 15 14.36 7.41 -3.64
CA PHE A 15 13.73 8.22 -2.61
C PHE A 15 13.06 9.45 -3.23
N ASP A 16 11.95 9.85 -2.64
CA ASP A 16 11.37 11.18 -2.85
C ASP A 16 12.21 12.23 -2.11
N ALA A 17 12.14 13.47 -2.58
CA ALA A 17 12.95 14.57 -2.06
C ALA A 17 12.64 14.95 -0.60
N ASP A 18 11.50 14.50 -0.06
CA ASP A 18 11.05 14.76 1.30
C ASP A 18 11.39 13.63 2.28
N ASN A 19 12.11 12.59 1.83
CA ASN A 19 12.40 11.44 2.68
C ASN A 19 13.59 11.62 3.62
N VAL A 20 13.43 11.06 4.81
CA VAL A 20 14.48 10.92 5.82
C VAL A 20 14.60 9.45 6.20
N VAL A 21 15.77 8.85 6.01
CA VAL A 21 16.01 7.44 6.32
C VAL A 21 16.70 7.25 7.66
N SER A 22 16.53 6.07 8.29
CA SER A 22 17.32 5.70 9.46
C SER A 22 18.81 5.61 9.13
N SER A 23 19.67 5.84 10.12
CA SER A 23 21.13 5.82 9.94
C SER A 23 21.66 4.46 9.48
N ASP A 24 20.95 3.38 9.78
CA ASP A 24 21.28 2.01 9.40
C ASP A 24 20.57 1.54 8.12
N TYR A 25 19.76 2.39 7.48
CA TYR A 25 18.92 2.01 6.34
C TYR A 25 19.67 1.25 5.24
N PHE A 26 20.78 1.80 4.76
CA PHE A 26 21.56 1.18 3.68
C PHE A 26 22.26 -0.10 4.14
N THR A 27 22.65 -0.20 5.41
CA THR A 27 23.21 -1.43 5.98
C THR A 27 22.17 -2.56 5.94
N GLN A 28 20.92 -2.27 6.34
CA GLN A 28 19.83 -3.24 6.32
C GLN A 28 19.44 -3.64 4.89
N MET A 29 19.42 -2.68 3.96
CA MET A 29 19.15 -2.98 2.54
C MET A 29 20.24 -3.83 1.91
N ASN A 30 21.51 -3.50 2.18
CA ASN A 30 22.66 -4.27 1.68
C ASN A 30 22.65 -5.71 2.22
N ALA A 31 22.22 -5.92 3.47
CA ALA A 31 22.07 -7.27 4.02
C ALA A 31 21.04 -8.11 3.23
N GLN A 32 19.91 -7.52 2.84
CA GLN A 32 18.89 -8.19 2.02
C GLN A 32 19.39 -8.46 0.59
N LEU A 33 20.10 -7.51 -0.03
CA LEU A 33 20.72 -7.73 -1.35
C LEU A 33 21.70 -8.92 -1.31
N ASN A 34 22.55 -8.98 -0.28
CA ASN A 34 23.49 -10.09 -0.09
C ASN A 34 22.80 -11.42 0.25
N ALA A 35 21.57 -11.39 0.77
CA ALA A 35 20.72 -12.57 0.93
C ALA A 35 20.07 -13.05 -0.39
N GLY A 36 20.25 -12.29 -1.48
CA GLY A 36 19.77 -12.64 -2.82
C GLY A 36 18.45 -11.97 -3.23
N ASP A 37 17.92 -11.05 -2.43
CA ASP A 37 16.74 -10.27 -2.84
C ASP A 37 17.12 -9.23 -3.91
N GLU A 38 16.37 -9.16 -5.01
CA GLU A 38 16.67 -8.24 -6.13
C GLU A 38 15.85 -6.95 -6.10
N ILE A 39 14.70 -6.96 -5.43
CA ILE A 39 13.76 -5.83 -5.32
C ILE A 39 13.35 -5.77 -3.84
N ILE A 40 13.66 -4.66 -3.16
CA ILE A 40 13.47 -4.55 -1.71
C ILE A 40 12.75 -3.24 -1.40
N GLN A 41 11.57 -3.34 -0.78
CA GLN A 41 10.86 -2.20 -0.19
C GLN A 41 11.26 -2.04 1.28
N GLY A 42 11.66 -0.82 1.67
CA GLY A 42 11.91 -0.47 3.06
C GLY A 42 10.62 -0.18 3.82
N ASN A 43 10.73 -0.06 5.13
CA ASN A 43 9.62 0.30 6.01
C ASN A 43 9.29 1.80 5.90
N ARG A 44 8.37 2.13 4.99
CA ARG A 44 7.82 3.48 4.82
C ARG A 44 6.87 3.83 5.95
N LEU A 45 7.14 4.91 6.67
CA LEU A 45 6.33 5.40 7.79
C LEU A 45 6.15 6.92 7.76
N GLY A 46 4.99 7.42 8.20
CA GLY A 46 4.77 8.86 8.32
C GLY A 46 5.73 9.50 9.31
N GLY A 47 6.50 10.49 8.85
CA GLY A 47 7.41 11.27 9.67
C GLY A 47 6.70 12.32 10.54
N LYS A 48 7.42 12.84 11.55
CA LYS A 48 6.98 13.99 12.35
C LYS A 48 7.24 15.30 11.59
N PRO A 49 6.46 16.37 11.83
CA PRO A 49 5.42 16.50 12.86
C PRO A 49 4.02 16.01 12.44
N TYR A 50 3.26 15.50 13.41
CA TYR A 50 1.88 15.03 13.22
C TYR A 50 0.85 16.17 13.31
N THR A 51 0.95 17.12 12.40
CA THR A 51 0.31 18.45 12.48
C THR A 51 -1.21 18.46 12.36
N SER A 52 -1.83 17.46 11.71
CA SER A 52 -3.28 17.37 11.56
C SER A 52 -3.81 15.94 11.74
N ILE A 53 -5.14 15.80 11.81
CA ILE A 53 -5.78 14.49 11.82
C ILE A 53 -5.47 13.70 10.54
N VAL A 54 -5.33 14.39 9.40
CA VAL A 54 -5.00 13.78 8.11
C VAL A 54 -3.59 13.18 8.15
N THR A 55 -2.60 13.95 8.60
CA THR A 55 -1.22 13.48 8.78
C THR A 55 -1.18 12.24 9.68
N LYS A 56 -1.96 12.23 10.76
CA LYS A 56 -2.07 11.07 11.67
C LYS A 56 -2.76 9.87 11.02
N TRP A 57 -3.82 10.06 10.24
CA TRP A 57 -4.45 8.98 9.47
C TRP A 57 -3.48 8.33 8.49
N TYR A 58 -2.73 9.13 7.72
CA TYR A 58 -1.71 8.58 6.83
C TYR A 58 -0.61 7.83 7.56
N THR A 59 -0.14 8.37 8.69
CA THR A 59 0.84 7.70 9.53
C THR A 59 0.34 6.33 10.00
N LEU A 60 -0.93 6.24 10.43
CA LEU A 60 -1.56 4.97 10.81
C LEU A 60 -1.79 4.05 9.60
N TYR A 61 -2.16 4.60 8.45
CA TYR A 61 -2.34 3.83 7.21
C TYR A 61 -1.05 3.13 6.81
N TRP A 62 0.07 3.86 6.74
CA TRP A 62 1.37 3.28 6.42
C TRP A 62 1.86 2.33 7.50
N SER A 63 1.60 2.61 8.77
CA SER A 63 1.90 1.69 9.86
C SER A 63 1.13 0.36 9.70
N CYS A 64 -0.18 0.41 9.44
CA CYS A 64 -1.01 -0.77 9.21
C CYS A 64 -0.57 -1.52 7.95
N TYR A 65 -0.25 -0.80 6.88
CA TYR A 65 0.24 -1.36 5.63
C TYR A 65 1.58 -2.07 5.84
N SER A 66 2.56 -1.41 6.46
CA SER A 66 3.84 -2.02 6.80
C SER A 66 3.68 -3.30 7.64
N THR A 67 2.90 -3.25 8.72
CA THR A 67 2.76 -4.37 9.66
C THR A 67 1.91 -5.51 9.11
N PHE A 68 0.68 -5.22 8.66
CA PHE A 68 -0.28 -6.27 8.29
C PHE A 68 -0.19 -6.66 6.83
N PHE A 69 0.31 -5.78 5.97
CA PHE A 69 0.47 -6.07 4.55
C PHE A 69 1.89 -6.56 4.24
N SER A 70 2.90 -5.70 4.33
CA SER A 70 4.24 -6.00 3.83
C SER A 70 5.00 -6.98 4.72
N TYR A 71 5.01 -6.76 6.03
CA TYR A 71 5.73 -7.62 6.97
C TYR A 71 5.12 -9.02 7.08
N ALA A 72 3.79 -9.13 7.04
CA ALA A 72 3.12 -10.43 6.99
C ALA A 72 3.52 -11.24 5.74
N ARG A 73 3.61 -10.58 4.58
CA ARG A 73 4.04 -11.20 3.31
C ARG A 73 5.50 -11.59 3.32
N GLU A 74 6.35 -10.78 3.95
CA GLU A 74 7.76 -11.13 4.17
C GLU A 74 7.88 -12.47 4.90
N LYS A 75 7.13 -12.66 5.99
CA LYS A 75 7.14 -13.92 6.77
C LYS A 75 6.59 -15.12 6.00
N LEU A 76 5.79 -14.90 4.97
CA LEU A 76 5.24 -15.95 4.12
C LEU A 76 6.02 -16.13 2.81
N ASN A 77 7.15 -15.45 2.63
CA ASN A 77 7.92 -15.43 1.38
C ASN A 77 7.10 -14.99 0.15
N LEU A 78 6.05 -14.19 0.36
CA LEU A 78 5.24 -13.55 -0.67
C LEU A 78 5.81 -12.17 -1.03
N SER A 79 5.29 -11.55 -2.09
CA SER A 79 5.76 -10.25 -2.56
C SER A 79 5.06 -9.11 -1.81
N ALA A 80 5.83 -8.14 -1.31
CA ALA A 80 5.31 -6.83 -0.98
C ALA A 80 5.06 -6.01 -2.27
N PHE A 81 4.59 -4.76 -2.13
CA PHE A 81 4.60 -3.78 -3.21
C PHE A 81 5.62 -2.70 -2.96
N LEU A 82 6.24 -2.23 -4.05
CA LEU A 82 6.89 -0.93 -4.03
C LEU A 82 5.83 0.15 -3.77
N THR A 83 6.19 1.10 -2.92
CA THR A 83 5.32 2.18 -2.47
C THR A 83 5.82 3.55 -2.95
N GLY A 84 6.56 3.59 -4.04
CA GLY A 84 6.99 4.82 -4.71
C GLY A 84 8.27 5.43 -4.16
N THR A 85 8.63 5.09 -2.92
CA THR A 85 9.85 5.56 -2.28
C THR A 85 10.41 4.56 -1.27
N GLY A 86 11.68 4.75 -0.90
CA GLY A 86 12.34 3.97 0.14
C GLY A 86 12.52 2.53 -0.30
N PHE A 87 12.96 2.33 -1.54
CA PHE A 87 13.18 1.00 -2.09
C PHE A 87 14.51 0.90 -2.84
N VAL A 88 14.98 -0.33 -3.02
CA VAL A 88 16.21 -0.67 -3.72
C VAL A 88 15.92 -1.72 -4.79
N VAL A 89 16.48 -1.54 -5.98
CA VAL A 89 16.35 -2.48 -7.09
C VAL A 89 17.73 -2.75 -7.67
N THR A 90 18.07 -4.03 -7.88
CA THR A 90 19.35 -4.39 -8.52
C THR A 90 19.37 -3.94 -9.98
N ARG A 91 20.56 -3.67 -10.49
CA ARG A 91 20.75 -3.35 -11.91
C ARG A 91 20.14 -4.40 -12.83
N ASN A 92 20.28 -5.68 -12.48
CA ASN A 92 19.78 -6.80 -13.30
C ASN A 92 18.27 -6.70 -13.58
N VAL A 93 17.49 -6.23 -12.60
CA VAL A 93 16.05 -6.02 -12.78
C VAL A 93 15.77 -4.80 -13.67
N LEU A 94 16.62 -3.78 -13.61
CA LEU A 94 16.48 -2.53 -14.39
C LEU A 94 17.10 -2.60 -15.80
N LYS A 95 17.71 -3.72 -16.20
CA LYS A 95 18.43 -3.86 -17.47
C LYS A 95 17.56 -3.54 -18.69
N ASP A 96 16.28 -3.91 -18.60
CA ASP A 96 15.30 -3.70 -19.66
C ASP A 96 14.56 -2.36 -19.48
N GLY A 97 15.01 -1.49 -18.57
CA GLY A 97 14.43 -0.18 -18.30
C GLY A 97 13.27 -0.18 -17.30
N TRP A 98 12.75 1.02 -17.01
CA TRP A 98 11.55 1.25 -16.20
C TRP A 98 10.38 1.61 -17.12
N HIS A 99 9.59 0.61 -17.51
CA HIS A 99 8.54 0.74 -18.52
C HIS A 99 7.14 0.62 -17.91
N THR A 100 6.63 1.74 -17.41
CA THR A 100 5.33 1.84 -16.76
C THR A 100 4.44 2.82 -17.51
N LYS A 101 3.12 2.61 -17.45
CA LYS A 101 2.11 3.39 -18.19
C LYS A 101 0.98 3.91 -17.31
N THR A 102 0.81 3.35 -16.13
CA THR A 102 -0.22 3.73 -15.16
C THR A 102 0.25 4.89 -14.29
N ILE A 103 -0.67 5.54 -13.59
CA ILE A 103 -0.36 6.67 -12.70
C ILE A 103 0.25 6.23 -11.34
N THR A 104 0.45 4.92 -11.16
CA THR A 104 1.07 4.26 -10.00
C THR A 104 2.14 3.31 -10.52
N GLU A 105 3.21 3.90 -11.04
CA GLU A 105 4.33 3.21 -11.71
C GLU A 105 5.05 2.22 -10.81
N ASP A 106 5.12 2.49 -9.51
CA ASP A 106 5.70 1.66 -8.47
C ASP A 106 4.97 0.32 -8.31
N VAL A 107 3.65 0.38 -8.18
CA VAL A 107 2.80 -0.81 -8.09
C VAL A 107 2.86 -1.56 -9.41
N GLU A 108 2.75 -0.87 -10.55
CA GLU A 108 2.84 -1.49 -11.88
C GLU A 108 4.16 -2.24 -12.07
N PHE A 109 5.29 -1.62 -11.71
CA PHE A 109 6.60 -2.26 -11.77
C PHE A 109 6.64 -3.52 -10.90
N THR A 110 6.00 -3.49 -9.73
CA THR A 110 5.91 -4.69 -8.89
C THR A 110 5.09 -5.79 -9.55
N ILE A 111 3.96 -5.45 -10.19
CA ILE A 111 3.12 -6.42 -10.92
C ILE A 111 3.89 -7.06 -12.08
N GLN A 112 4.58 -6.24 -12.87
CA GLN A 112 5.39 -6.73 -14.00
C GLN A 112 6.45 -7.72 -13.53
N ASN A 113 7.15 -7.41 -12.43
CA ASN A 113 8.14 -8.30 -11.83
C ASN A 113 7.52 -9.58 -11.25
N CYS A 114 6.37 -9.48 -10.59
CA CYS A 114 5.62 -10.64 -10.11
C CYS A 114 5.21 -11.58 -11.26
N LEU A 115 4.79 -11.03 -12.40
CA LEU A 115 4.45 -11.83 -13.59
C LEU A 115 5.69 -12.54 -14.17
N GLN A 116 6.87 -11.95 -14.04
CA GLN A 116 8.16 -12.54 -14.42
C GLN A 116 8.72 -13.52 -13.36
N GLY A 117 7.98 -13.80 -12.28
CA GLY A 117 8.41 -14.70 -11.21
C GLY A 117 9.38 -14.07 -10.21
N ARG A 118 9.65 -12.75 -10.31
CA ARG A 118 10.44 -12.02 -9.33
C ARG A 118 9.59 -11.59 -8.15
N ARG A 119 10.22 -11.55 -6.98
CA ARG A 119 9.58 -11.13 -5.73
C ARG A 119 10.11 -9.76 -5.30
N THR A 120 9.22 -8.95 -4.75
CA THR A 120 9.60 -7.79 -3.94
C THR A 120 9.66 -8.18 -2.47
N ALA A 121 10.86 -8.14 -1.89
CA ALA A 121 11.10 -8.33 -0.48
C ALA A 121 10.73 -7.07 0.32
N PHE A 122 10.53 -7.23 1.62
CA PHE A 122 10.27 -6.15 2.55
C PHE A 122 11.26 -6.16 3.71
N CYS A 123 12.00 -5.06 3.87
CA CYS A 123 12.94 -4.88 4.97
C CYS A 123 12.33 -4.00 6.06
N VAL A 124 11.76 -4.63 7.10
CA VAL A 124 11.10 -3.93 8.21
C VAL A 124 12.05 -3.02 8.99
N SER A 125 13.34 -3.36 9.03
CA SER A 125 14.38 -2.62 9.76
C SER A 125 14.90 -1.40 9.00
N ALA A 126 14.75 -1.37 7.67
CA ALA A 126 15.17 -0.24 6.83
C ALA A 126 14.09 0.84 6.82
N VAL A 127 14.08 1.72 7.82
CA VAL A 127 12.99 2.71 7.99
C VAL A 127 13.22 3.95 7.13
N CYS A 128 12.20 4.33 6.37
CA CYS A 128 12.15 5.55 5.57
C CYS A 128 10.93 6.38 6.00
N TYR A 129 11.17 7.61 6.44
CA TYR A 129 10.13 8.55 6.84
C TYR A 129 9.76 9.48 5.69
N ASP A 130 8.46 9.67 5.47
CA ASP A 130 7.91 10.55 4.43
C ASP A 130 7.00 11.64 5.04
N GLU A 131 6.93 12.79 4.37
CA GLU A 131 6.02 13.86 4.77
C GLU A 131 4.59 13.50 4.36
N GLN A 132 3.67 13.54 5.32
CA GLN A 132 2.27 13.21 5.07
C GLN A 132 1.44 14.47 4.84
N PRO A 133 0.46 14.42 3.92
CA PRO A 133 -0.40 15.56 3.66
C PRO A 133 -1.16 15.97 4.93
N TRP A 134 -1.23 17.27 5.18
CA TRP A 134 -1.96 17.81 6.32
C TRP A 134 -3.37 18.31 5.94
N GLN A 135 -3.61 18.59 4.65
CA GLN A 135 -4.88 19.09 4.13
C GLN A 135 -5.78 17.97 3.63
N PHE A 136 -7.06 18.09 3.96
CA PHE A 136 -8.08 17.12 3.55
C PHE A 136 -8.26 17.04 2.01
N GLY A 137 -8.25 18.18 1.31
CA GLY A 137 -8.35 18.19 -0.15
C GLY A 137 -7.18 17.50 -0.85
N VAL A 138 -5.97 17.62 -0.28
CA VAL A 138 -4.76 16.93 -0.79
C VAL A 138 -4.88 15.42 -0.59
N MET A 139 -5.35 14.98 0.59
CA MET A 139 -5.66 13.57 0.85
C MET A 139 -6.58 12.99 -0.21
N LEU A 140 -7.73 13.63 -0.47
CA LEU A 140 -8.69 13.13 -1.46
C LEU A 140 -8.09 13.02 -2.87
N ASN A 141 -7.25 13.97 -3.28
CA ASN A 141 -6.56 13.90 -4.57
C ASN A 141 -5.59 12.71 -4.62
N GLN A 142 -4.84 12.46 -3.54
CA GLN A 142 -3.88 11.37 -3.49
C GLN A 142 -4.57 10.00 -3.45
N LEU A 143 -5.60 9.83 -2.63
CA LEU A 143 -6.40 8.60 -2.60
C LEU A 143 -7.07 8.33 -3.95
N SER A 144 -7.65 9.36 -4.60
CA SER A 144 -8.23 9.22 -5.94
C SER A 144 -7.20 8.76 -6.97
N ARG A 145 -5.95 9.25 -6.88
CA ARG A 145 -4.84 8.81 -7.73
C ARG A 145 -4.51 7.34 -7.50
N TRP A 146 -4.34 6.93 -6.24
CA TRP A 146 -4.04 5.53 -5.89
C TRP A 146 -5.14 4.58 -6.38
N CYS A 147 -6.42 4.90 -6.13
CA CYS A 147 -7.53 4.08 -6.61
C CYS A 147 -7.58 4.01 -8.14
N THR A 148 -7.34 5.13 -8.83
CA THR A 148 -7.29 5.15 -10.30
C THR A 148 -6.17 4.26 -10.83
N GLY A 149 -4.98 4.36 -10.25
CA GLY A 149 -3.83 3.52 -10.61
C GLY A 149 -4.11 2.04 -10.41
N SER A 150 -4.66 1.64 -9.25
CA SER A 150 -5.06 0.25 -8.99
C SER A 150 -6.04 -0.29 -10.04
N TYR A 151 -6.97 0.53 -10.54
CA TYR A 151 -7.92 0.14 -11.59
C TYR A 151 -7.28 0.05 -12.97
N GLN A 152 -6.36 0.96 -13.29
CA GLN A 152 -5.57 0.88 -14.53
C GLN A 152 -4.75 -0.40 -14.56
N ILE A 153 -4.08 -0.74 -13.45
CA ILE A 153 -3.30 -1.97 -13.29
C ILE A 153 -4.19 -3.20 -13.42
N LEU A 154 -5.34 -3.24 -12.73
CA LEU A 154 -6.27 -4.36 -12.82
C LEU A 154 -6.78 -4.57 -14.26
N ARG A 155 -7.04 -3.48 -14.98
CA ARG A 155 -7.46 -3.53 -16.38
C ARG A 155 -6.38 -4.07 -17.31
N GLU A 156 -5.14 -3.62 -17.13
CA GLU A 156 -4.00 -3.98 -17.98
C GLU A 156 -3.50 -5.40 -17.68
N TYR A 157 -3.31 -5.73 -16.40
CA TYR A 157 -2.60 -6.94 -15.96
C TYR A 157 -3.51 -8.00 -15.32
N GLY A 158 -4.78 -7.68 -15.03
CA GLY A 158 -5.67 -8.60 -14.31
C GLY A 158 -5.85 -9.95 -15.00
N ARG A 159 -5.93 -9.95 -16.34
CA ARG A 159 -5.99 -11.20 -17.12
C ARG A 159 -4.70 -12.02 -17.02
N ALA A 160 -3.53 -11.38 -17.05
CA ALA A 160 -2.24 -12.05 -16.96
C ALA A 160 -1.95 -12.58 -15.55
N LEU A 161 -2.47 -11.91 -14.52
CA LEU A 161 -2.41 -12.40 -13.14
C LEU A 161 -3.32 -13.61 -12.91
N PHE A 162 -4.47 -13.68 -13.60
CA PHE A 162 -5.44 -14.78 -13.46
C PHE A 162 -5.15 -15.97 -14.38
N ARG A 163 -4.82 -15.71 -15.64
CA ARG A 163 -4.53 -16.74 -16.64
C ARG A 163 -3.02 -16.93 -16.70
N ASN A 164 -2.56 -18.18 -16.72
CA ASN A 164 -1.17 -18.51 -16.96
C ASN A 164 -0.81 -18.28 -18.45
N GLN A 165 -0.84 -17.01 -18.90
CA GLN A 165 -0.65 -16.66 -20.31
C GLN A 165 0.82 -16.66 -20.73
N MET A 166 1.76 -16.75 -19.78
CA MET A 166 3.18 -16.94 -20.08
C MET A 166 3.46 -18.44 -20.24
N GLU A 167 3.28 -18.90 -21.48
CA GLU A 167 3.80 -20.11 -22.14
C GLU A 167 4.24 -21.32 -21.29
N LYS A 168 3.61 -22.49 -21.54
CA LYS A 168 4.09 -23.89 -21.41
C LYS A 168 4.80 -24.35 -20.12
N ARG A 169 5.02 -23.50 -19.12
CA ARG A 169 5.64 -23.86 -17.85
C ARG A 169 4.59 -23.87 -16.74
N SER A 170 4.60 -24.93 -15.93
CA SER A 170 3.86 -24.97 -14.69
C SER A 170 4.44 -23.92 -13.73
N LEU A 171 3.58 -23.01 -13.27
CA LEU A 171 3.95 -22.09 -12.20
C LEU A 171 4.30 -22.90 -10.96
N THR A 172 5.34 -22.46 -10.25
CA THR A 172 5.58 -22.95 -8.90
C THR A 172 4.40 -22.54 -8.00
N ARG A 173 4.17 -23.32 -6.93
CA ARG A 173 3.12 -23.01 -5.94
C ARG A 173 3.27 -21.59 -5.39
N ARG A 174 4.51 -21.12 -5.21
CA ARG A 174 4.82 -19.78 -4.70
C ARG A 174 4.42 -18.68 -5.69
N GLU A 175 4.73 -18.84 -6.97
CA GLU A 175 4.36 -17.87 -8.01
C GLU A 175 2.84 -17.76 -8.12
N LEU A 176 2.13 -18.90 -8.08
CA LEU A 176 0.67 -18.90 -8.08
C LEU A 176 0.10 -18.18 -6.86
N LEU A 177 0.57 -18.51 -5.66
CA LEU A 177 0.13 -17.85 -4.43
C LEU A 177 0.41 -16.35 -4.45
N THR A 178 1.57 -15.93 -4.95
CA THR A 178 1.95 -14.52 -5.04
C THR A 178 1.04 -13.78 -6.03
N ARG A 179 0.76 -14.36 -7.20
CA ARG A 179 -0.17 -13.76 -8.18
C ARG A 179 -1.58 -13.62 -7.62
N MET A 180 -2.07 -14.64 -6.89
CA MET A 180 -3.39 -14.60 -6.25
C MET A 180 -3.44 -13.54 -5.14
N ASP A 181 -2.40 -13.46 -4.31
CA ASP A 181 -2.30 -12.48 -3.22
C ASP A 181 -2.29 -11.03 -3.74
N VAL A 182 -1.48 -10.77 -4.76
CA VAL A 182 -1.40 -9.49 -5.47
C VAL A 182 -2.75 -9.12 -6.10
N MET A 183 -3.42 -10.08 -6.74
CA MET A 183 -4.76 -9.89 -7.30
C MET A 183 -5.79 -9.53 -6.22
N MET A 184 -5.79 -10.25 -5.09
CA MET A 184 -6.69 -9.99 -3.98
C MET A 184 -6.53 -8.55 -3.49
N LEU A 185 -5.30 -8.03 -3.40
CA LEU A 185 -5.10 -6.64 -2.98
C LEU A 185 -5.65 -5.64 -4.00
N LEU A 186 -5.37 -5.82 -5.30
CA LEU A 186 -5.92 -4.93 -6.35
C LEU A 186 -7.45 -4.93 -6.35
N LEU A 187 -8.06 -6.05 -5.95
CA LEU A 187 -9.52 -6.20 -5.83
C LEU A 187 -10.10 -5.74 -4.48
N MET A 188 -9.29 -5.44 -3.45
CA MET A 188 -9.83 -4.97 -2.16
C MET A 188 -10.66 -3.69 -2.32
N GLY A 189 -10.20 -2.74 -3.14
CA GLY A 189 -10.93 -1.51 -3.44
C GLY A 189 -12.32 -1.79 -4.03
N PRO A 190 -12.42 -2.39 -5.24
CA PRO A 190 -13.69 -2.74 -5.88
C PRO A 190 -14.61 -3.58 -5.00
N VAL A 191 -14.07 -4.63 -4.36
CA VAL A 191 -14.87 -5.58 -3.58
C VAL A 191 -15.42 -4.93 -2.32
N SER A 192 -14.67 -4.02 -1.68
CA SER A 192 -15.12 -3.37 -0.44
C SER A 192 -16.40 -2.55 -0.63
N TRP A 193 -16.51 -1.75 -1.69
CA TRP A 193 -17.70 -0.93 -1.92
C TRP A 193 -18.85 -1.72 -2.52
N ILE A 194 -18.58 -2.73 -3.36
CA ILE A 194 -19.61 -3.66 -3.84
C ILE A 194 -20.25 -4.39 -2.65
N GLY A 195 -19.42 -4.92 -1.75
CA GLY A 195 -19.88 -5.55 -0.51
C GLY A 195 -20.71 -4.61 0.35
N TYR A 196 -20.29 -3.35 0.50
CA TYR A 196 -21.06 -2.34 1.22
C TYR A 196 -22.44 -2.08 0.60
N VAL A 197 -22.53 -1.96 -0.73
CA VAL A 197 -23.82 -1.79 -1.43
C VAL A 197 -24.72 -3.01 -1.19
N PHE A 198 -24.17 -4.23 -1.28
CA PHE A 198 -24.92 -5.44 -0.94
C PHE A 198 -25.40 -5.44 0.52
N THR A 199 -24.57 -5.01 1.47
CA THR A 199 -24.97 -4.89 2.88
C THR A 199 -26.13 -3.92 3.06
N LEU A 200 -26.13 -2.77 2.37
CA LEU A 200 -27.24 -1.82 2.42
C LEU A 200 -28.54 -2.40 1.85
N ILE A 201 -28.47 -3.07 0.70
CA ILE A 201 -29.62 -3.72 0.07
C ILE A 201 -30.19 -4.80 1.01
N ASN A 202 -29.34 -5.67 1.55
CA ASN A 202 -29.77 -6.70 2.50
C ASN A 202 -30.34 -6.09 3.79
N GLY A 203 -29.74 -5.01 4.29
CA GLY A 203 -30.24 -4.29 5.47
C GLY A 203 -31.66 -3.78 5.28
N PHE A 204 -31.99 -3.25 4.09
CA PHE A 204 -33.35 -2.82 3.76
C PHE A 204 -34.37 -3.98 3.81
N PHE A 205 -34.06 -5.11 3.16
CA PHE A 205 -34.93 -6.28 3.20
C PHE A 205 -35.07 -6.89 4.61
N MET A 206 -33.98 -6.90 5.40
CA MET A 206 -34.01 -7.39 6.78
C MET A 206 -34.81 -6.47 7.70
N TRP A 207 -34.75 -5.16 7.49
CA TRP A 207 -35.57 -4.22 8.24
C TRP A 207 -37.08 -4.49 8.04
N GLU A 208 -37.48 -4.79 6.82
CA GLU A 208 -38.89 -5.03 6.47
C GLU A 208 -39.40 -6.38 7.00
N HIS A 209 -38.60 -7.44 6.90
CA HIS A 209 -39.07 -8.81 7.15
C HIS A 209 -38.46 -9.50 8.39
N TRP A 210 -37.31 -9.03 8.88
CA TRP A 210 -36.49 -9.73 9.90
C TRP A 210 -35.77 -8.77 10.87
N GLN A 211 -36.53 -7.91 11.56
CA GLN A 211 -35.98 -6.82 12.39
C GLN A 211 -34.97 -7.27 13.46
N ILE A 212 -35.17 -8.43 14.09
CA ILE A 212 -34.22 -8.97 15.09
C ILE A 212 -32.86 -9.24 14.45
N ILE A 213 -32.85 -9.84 13.25
CA ILE A 213 -31.62 -10.15 12.51
C ILE A 213 -30.95 -8.86 12.05
N PHE A 214 -31.74 -7.86 11.62
CA PHE A 214 -31.23 -6.54 11.26
C PHE A 214 -30.45 -5.91 12.43
N TRP A 215 -31.06 -5.80 13.62
CA TRP A 215 -30.41 -5.19 14.78
C TRP A 215 -29.18 -5.98 15.23
N LEU A 216 -29.24 -7.31 15.24
CA LEU A 216 -28.07 -8.14 15.53
C LEU A 216 -26.91 -7.87 14.55
N SER A 217 -27.20 -7.67 13.25
CA SER A 217 -26.18 -7.35 12.26
C SER A 217 -25.54 -5.96 12.48
N VAL A 218 -26.34 -4.99 12.95
CA VAL A 218 -25.86 -3.66 13.33
C VAL A 218 -24.94 -3.76 14.53
N ASP A 219 -25.35 -4.49 15.57
CA ASP A 219 -24.57 -4.69 16.79
C ASP A 219 -23.22 -5.35 16.49
N ILE A 220 -23.20 -6.41 15.68
CA ILE A 220 -21.97 -7.08 15.23
C ILE A 220 -21.07 -6.10 14.46
N SER A 221 -21.65 -5.25 13.60
CA SER A 221 -20.90 -4.27 12.83
C SER A 221 -20.27 -3.19 13.74
N VAL A 222 -21.00 -2.71 14.75
CA VAL A 222 -20.50 -1.77 15.75
C VAL A 222 -19.37 -2.40 16.58
N LEU A 223 -19.55 -3.65 17.03
CA LEU A 223 -18.51 -4.39 17.74
C LEU A 223 -17.26 -4.59 16.87
N GLY A 224 -17.42 -4.87 15.57
CA GLY A 224 -16.32 -4.96 14.62
C GLY A 224 -15.56 -3.65 14.47
N LEU A 225 -16.26 -2.51 14.40
CA LEU A 225 -15.63 -1.18 14.36
C LEU A 225 -14.85 -0.89 15.65
N ILE A 226 -15.42 -1.22 16.82
CA ILE A 226 -14.72 -1.07 18.11
C ILE A 226 -13.49 -1.98 18.16
N ALA A 227 -13.63 -3.24 17.74
CA ALA A 227 -12.53 -4.20 17.72
C ALA A 227 -11.40 -3.77 16.79
N SER A 228 -11.68 -3.02 15.71
CA SER A 228 -10.67 -2.51 14.77
C SER A 228 -9.62 -1.57 15.41
N VAL A 229 -9.94 -0.97 16.56
CA VAL A 229 -9.01 -0.12 17.33
C VAL A 229 -7.78 -0.92 17.77
N VAL A 230 -7.95 -2.20 18.12
CA VAL A 230 -6.88 -3.06 18.65
C VAL A 230 -5.77 -3.30 17.61
N PRO A 231 -6.04 -3.79 16.38
CA PRO A 231 -5.00 -3.97 15.38
C PRO A 231 -4.36 -2.64 14.95
N ILE A 232 -5.13 -1.55 14.84
CA ILE A 232 -4.56 -0.24 14.47
C ILE A 232 -3.57 0.24 15.54
N ALA A 233 -3.94 0.15 16.83
CA ALA A 233 -3.05 0.48 17.94
C ALA A 233 -1.85 -0.48 18.01
N GLY A 234 -2.06 -1.77 17.70
CA GLY A 234 -1.02 -2.78 17.59
C GLY A 234 0.02 -2.45 16.53
N ALA A 235 -0.41 -2.04 15.34
CA ALA A 235 0.49 -1.61 14.26
C ALA A 235 1.28 -0.35 14.67
N ALA A 236 0.62 0.64 15.26
CA ALA A 236 1.30 1.83 15.77
C ALA A 236 2.38 1.46 16.79
N ARG A 237 2.08 0.54 17.73
CA ARG A 237 3.05 0.05 18.71
C ARG A 237 4.20 -0.72 18.07
N PHE A 238 3.91 -1.56 17.09
CA PHE A 238 4.91 -2.33 16.34
C PHE A 238 5.95 -1.41 15.68
N ASN A 239 5.50 -0.32 15.06
CA ASN A 239 6.36 0.68 14.42
C ASN A 239 6.86 1.78 15.38
N ARG A 240 6.74 1.59 16.70
CA ARG A 240 7.18 2.53 17.74
C ARG A 240 6.55 3.94 17.63
N ILE A 241 5.35 4.03 17.07
CA ILE A 241 4.56 5.26 16.97
C ILE A 241 3.78 5.45 18.27
N SER A 242 3.75 6.68 18.80
CA SER A 242 3.07 7.00 20.06
C SER A 242 1.55 6.89 19.94
N ILE A 243 0.98 5.84 20.57
CA ILE A 243 -0.48 5.62 20.65
C ILE A 243 -1.21 6.84 21.21
N ARG A 244 -0.67 7.47 22.26
CA ARG A 244 -1.29 8.65 22.89
C ARG A 244 -1.45 9.80 21.89
N THR A 245 -0.46 10.00 21.04
CA THR A 245 -0.49 11.06 20.01
C THR A 245 -1.46 10.73 18.88
N MET A 246 -1.59 9.44 18.58
CA MET A 246 -2.44 8.89 17.52
C MET A 246 -3.87 8.58 17.94
N LEU A 247 -4.20 8.63 19.24
CA LEU A 247 -5.51 8.21 19.76
C LEU A 247 -6.71 8.80 18.99
N PRO A 248 -6.76 10.11 18.68
CA PRO A 248 -7.86 10.67 17.89
C PRO A 248 -7.97 10.04 16.49
N ALA A 249 -6.82 9.76 15.85
CA ALA A 249 -6.76 9.15 14.53
C ALA A 249 -7.07 7.65 14.58
N ILE A 250 -6.73 6.94 15.65
CA ILE A 250 -7.07 5.52 15.84
C ILE A 250 -8.60 5.37 15.92
N VAL A 251 -9.27 6.20 16.73
CA VAL A 251 -10.73 6.16 16.89
C VAL A 251 -11.44 6.58 15.60
N THR A 252 -10.90 7.56 14.88
CA THR A 252 -11.50 8.09 13.64
C THR A 252 -10.98 7.41 12.37
N PHE A 253 -10.12 6.39 12.46
CA PHE A 253 -9.55 5.70 11.30
C PHE A 253 -10.61 5.09 10.36
N PRO A 254 -11.75 4.55 10.85
CA PRO A 254 -12.82 4.11 9.96
C PRO A 254 -13.35 5.23 9.03
N VAL A 255 -13.29 6.49 9.46
CA VAL A 255 -13.68 7.65 8.62
C VAL A 255 -12.68 7.85 7.49
N PHE A 256 -11.37 7.69 7.75
CA PHE A 256 -10.36 7.70 6.69
C PHE A 256 -10.61 6.58 5.66
N MET A 257 -10.90 5.36 6.12
CA MET A 257 -11.22 4.24 5.25
C MET A 257 -12.51 4.46 4.46
N PHE A 258 -13.51 5.13 5.03
CA PHE A 258 -14.71 5.56 4.32
C PHE A 258 -14.38 6.51 3.16
N PHE A 259 -13.51 7.51 3.38
CA PHE A 259 -13.06 8.39 2.29
C PHE A 259 -12.26 7.65 1.23
N TYR A 260 -11.43 6.67 1.62
CA TYR A 260 -10.76 5.78 0.68
C TYR A 260 -11.78 5.05 -0.20
N MET A 261 -12.82 4.46 0.41
CA MET A 261 -13.90 3.77 -0.31
C MET A 261 -14.62 4.72 -1.29
N VAL A 262 -14.97 5.93 -0.86
CA VAL A 262 -15.60 6.94 -1.73
C VAL A 262 -14.69 7.32 -2.91
N CYS A 263 -13.39 7.51 -2.67
CA CYS A 263 -12.42 7.77 -3.74
C CYS A 263 -12.31 6.58 -4.69
N SER A 264 -12.39 5.34 -4.16
CA SER A 264 -12.40 4.12 -4.95
C SER A 264 -13.61 4.06 -5.87
N ILE A 265 -14.83 4.29 -5.37
CA ILE A 265 -16.05 4.35 -6.19
C ILE A 265 -15.91 5.43 -7.25
N ARG A 266 -15.49 6.64 -6.85
CA ARG A 266 -15.30 7.77 -7.76
C ARG A 266 -14.32 7.43 -8.89
N ALA A 267 -13.22 6.73 -8.60
CA ALA A 267 -12.21 6.37 -9.59
C ALA A 267 -12.74 5.42 -10.69
N CYS A 268 -13.82 4.66 -10.44
CA CYS A 268 -14.48 3.85 -11.48
C CYS A 268 -15.11 4.72 -12.57
N PHE A 269 -15.69 5.86 -12.19
CA PHE A 269 -16.48 6.72 -13.08
C PHE A 269 -15.70 7.96 -13.54
N PHE A 270 -14.83 8.48 -12.69
CA PHE A 270 -14.09 9.73 -12.87
C PHE A 270 -12.61 9.53 -12.51
N PRO A 271 -11.82 8.82 -13.34
CA PRO A 271 -10.43 8.51 -13.06
C PRO A 271 -9.59 9.80 -12.98
N SER A 272 -8.71 9.87 -11.98
CA SER A 272 -7.74 10.95 -11.85
C SER A 272 -6.53 10.65 -12.73
N LEU A 273 -6.42 11.32 -13.88
CA LEU A 273 -5.37 11.06 -14.88
C LEU A 273 -4.18 12.01 -14.79
N LYS A 274 -4.25 13.05 -13.96
CA LYS A 274 -3.19 14.06 -13.82
C LYS A 274 -2.61 14.04 -12.42
N TRP A 275 -1.29 13.96 -12.35
CA TRP A 275 -0.58 14.21 -11.10
C TRP A 275 -0.68 15.70 -10.76
N LYS A 276 -0.97 15.98 -9.49
CA LYS A 276 -1.00 17.34 -8.93
C LYS A 276 0.13 17.44 -7.92
N ARG A 277 0.94 18.49 -8.04
CA ARG A 277 2.01 18.77 -7.08
C ARG A 277 1.43 18.99 -5.69
N ILE A 278 2.06 18.35 -4.71
CA ILE A 278 1.78 18.55 -3.29
C ILE A 278 2.89 19.46 -2.76
N GLU A 279 2.51 20.46 -1.96
CA GLU A 279 3.48 21.31 -1.27
C GLU A 279 3.94 20.63 0.02
N HIS A 280 5.26 20.61 0.21
CA HIS A 280 5.94 20.00 1.34
C HIS A 280 6.53 21.10 2.23
N LYS A 281 6.47 20.92 3.55
CA LYS A 281 6.98 21.87 4.57
C LYS A 281 8.25 21.38 5.28
N ALA A 282 8.69 20.15 4.98
CA ALA A 282 9.78 19.41 5.60
C ALA A 282 9.39 18.67 6.90
N LEU A 283 10.03 17.51 7.09
CA LEU A 283 9.97 16.72 8.31
C LEU A 283 10.82 17.37 9.41
N ASP A 284 10.43 17.15 10.67
CA ASP A 284 11.32 17.41 11.79
C ASP A 284 12.57 16.53 11.60
N VAL A 285 13.74 17.16 11.52
CA VAL A 285 15.01 16.42 11.46
C VAL A 285 15.06 15.53 12.70
N LEU A 286 14.97 14.22 12.51
CA LEU A 286 15.00 13.27 13.61
C LEU A 286 16.35 13.42 14.33
N PRO A 287 16.38 13.47 15.68
CA PRO A 287 17.62 13.40 16.44
C PRO A 287 18.33 12.06 16.26
#